data_AF-A0A059VDT8-F1
#
_entry.id   AF-A0A059VDT8-F1
#
_cell.length_a   1.000
_cell.length_b   1.000
_cell.length_c   1.000
_cell.angle_alpha   90.00
_cell.angle_beta   90.00
_cell.angle_gamma   90.00
#
_symmetry.space_group_name_H-M   'P 1'
#
loop_
_entity.id
_entity.type
_entity.pdbx_description
1 polymer ?
#
loop_
_entity_poly.entity_id
_entity_poly.type
_entity_poly.pdbx_seq_one_letter_code
_entity_poly.pdbx_strand_id
1 'polypeptide(L)' 'MVDHISPRASPGPIRSSQTRRARKLRDSCTSCASSKVRCTKEKPACARCIERGLACQYMVSKRMGRNPRAPSPL' A
#
# COMPACT_ATOMS: atom_id res chain seq x y z
N MET A 1 -10.00 24.48 19.02
CA MET A 1 -10.36 23.05 19.18
C MET A 1 -10.14 22.38 17.83
N VAL A 2 -9.34 21.31 17.84
CA VAL A 2 -9.02 20.33 16.79
C VAL A 2 -8.29 20.84 15.54
N ASP A 3 -6.99 20.51 15.48
CA ASP A 3 -6.11 20.60 14.32
C ASP A 3 -6.69 19.78 13.16
N HIS A 4 -7.16 20.45 12.09
CA HIS A 4 -7.66 19.77 10.90
C HIS A 4 -6.45 19.38 10.03
N ILE A 5 -5.81 18.25 10.39
CA ILE A 5 -4.74 17.63 9.59
C ILE A 5 -5.24 17.49 8.15
N SER A 6 -4.70 18.32 7.26
CA SER A 6 -4.90 18.25 5.82
C SER A 6 -4.32 16.93 5.29
N PRO A 7 -5.13 15.98 4.77
CA PRO A 7 -4.57 14.84 4.08
C PRO A 7 -4.15 15.32 2.68
N ARG A 8 -2.92 15.81 2.57
CA ARG A 8 -2.30 16.08 1.26
C ARG A 8 -2.24 14.74 0.50
N ALA A 9 -3.24 14.52 -0.34
CA ALA A 9 -3.32 13.38 -1.23
C ALA A 9 -2.28 13.56 -2.33
N SER A 10 -1.05 13.09 -2.10
CA SER A 10 -0.06 12.98 -3.17
C SER A 10 -0.44 11.80 -4.07
N PRO A 11 -0.53 11.99 -5.41
CA PRO A 11 -0.53 10.89 -6.36
C PRO A 11 0.90 10.32 -6.42
N GLY A 12 1.08 9.09 -5.94
CA GLY A 12 2.36 8.38 -6.06
C GLY A 12 2.66 7.99 -7.51
N PRO A 13 3.92 7.67 -7.84
CA PRO A 13 4.36 7.53 -9.23
C PRO A 13 3.69 6.34 -9.91
N ILE A 14 3.03 6.61 -11.03
CA ILE A 14 2.68 5.63 -12.06
C ILE A 14 3.96 5.10 -12.71
N ARG A 15 4.60 4.12 -12.07
CA ARG A 15 5.68 3.34 -12.71
C ARG A 15 5.13 2.02 -13.21
N SER A 16 4.57 2.09 -14.41
CA SER A 16 4.38 0.97 -15.32
C SER A 16 5.77 0.55 -15.82
N SER A 17 6.41 -0.40 -15.16
CA SER A 17 7.48 -1.18 -15.77
C SER A 17 7.28 -2.66 -15.48
N GLN A 18 6.77 -3.30 -16.52
CA GLN A 18 6.65 -4.73 -16.71
C GLN A 18 8.03 -5.39 -16.62
N THR A 19 8.35 -6.07 -15.51
CA THR A 19 9.39 -7.11 -15.50
C THR A 19 8.93 -8.29 -14.62
N ARG A 20 9.34 -9.49 -15.03
CA ARG A 20 8.71 -10.78 -14.73
C ARG A 20 8.68 -11.15 -13.23
N ARG A 21 7.54 -11.74 -12.85
CA ARG A 21 7.34 -12.86 -11.91
C ARG A 21 8.21 -12.89 -10.64
N ALA A 22 7.80 -12.12 -9.65
CA ALA A 22 7.66 -12.58 -8.27
C ALA A 22 6.59 -11.69 -7.63
N ARG A 23 5.62 -12.27 -6.90
CA ARG A 23 4.66 -11.49 -6.12
C ARG A 23 5.44 -10.82 -4.98
N LYS A 24 6.07 -9.66 -5.27
CA LYS A 24 6.80 -8.91 -4.26
C LYS A 24 5.81 -8.54 -3.14
N LEU A 25 6.18 -8.87 -1.91
CA LEU A 25 5.50 -8.36 -0.72
C LEU A 25 5.51 -6.83 -0.77
N ARG A 26 4.48 -6.19 -0.21
CA ARG A 26 4.53 -4.73 -0.09
C ARG A 26 5.67 -4.37 0.86
N ASP A 27 6.56 -3.50 0.39
CA ASP A 27 7.61 -2.90 1.21
C ASP A 27 7.06 -2.11 2.41
N SER A 28 5.82 -1.62 2.31
CA SER A 28 5.15 -0.87 3.38
C SER A 28 4.01 -1.68 3.98
N CYS A 29 3.83 -1.59 5.30
CA CYS A 29 2.65 -2.16 5.96
C CYS A 29 1.35 -1.46 5.48
N THR A 30 0.20 -2.10 5.70
CA THR A 30 -1.13 -1.62 5.27
C THR A 30 -1.46 -0.24 5.80
N SER A 31 -1.18 0.03 7.07
CA SER A 31 -1.43 1.33 7.70
C SER A 31 -0.58 2.44 7.09
N CYS A 32 0.73 2.21 6.92
CA CYS A 32 1.59 3.19 6.24
C CYS A 32 1.23 3.37 4.76
N ALA A 33 0.83 2.29 4.06
CA ALA A 33 0.41 2.35 2.67
C ALA A 33 -0.92 3.13 2.51
N SER A 34 -1.89 2.90 3.39
CA SER A 34 -3.17 3.62 3.43
C SER A 34 -2.96 5.11 3.73
N SER A 35 -2.11 5.42 4.71
CA SER A 35 -1.74 6.79 5.05
C SER A 35 -0.73 7.42 4.08
N LYS A 36 -0.28 6.71 3.04
CA LYS A 36 0.72 7.16 2.05
C LYS A 36 2.00 7.72 2.66
N VAL A 37 2.49 7.11 3.73
CA VAL A 37 3.69 7.55 4.46
C VAL A 37 4.81 6.54 4.34
N ARG A 38 6.04 6.97 4.66
CA ARG A 38 7.18 6.07 4.73
C ARG A 38 6.99 5.08 5.90
N CYS A 39 7.21 3.81 5.62
CA CYS A 39 7.22 2.75 6.62
C CYS A 39 8.67 2.49 7.06
N THR A 40 8.94 2.42 8.36
CA THR A 40 10.28 2.10 8.88
C THR A 40 10.65 0.62 8.79
N LYS A 41 9.67 -0.25 8.50
CA LYS A 41 9.87 -1.70 8.26
C LYS A 41 10.48 -2.49 9.44
N GLU A 42 10.42 -1.92 10.65
CA GLU A 42 10.75 -2.60 11.91
C GLU A 42 9.80 -3.80 12.13
N LYS A 43 10.29 -4.89 12.75
CA LYS A 43 9.48 -6.04 13.18
C LYS A 43 9.40 -6.08 14.71
N PRO A 44 8.25 -6.46 15.30
CA PRO A 44 7.04 -7.01 14.68
C PRO A 44 6.11 -5.96 14.04
N ALA A 45 6.24 -4.69 14.41
CA ALA A 45 5.47 -3.57 13.87
C ALA A 45 6.39 -2.37 13.58
N CYS A 46 6.04 -1.53 12.61
CA CYS A 46 6.84 -0.35 12.31
C CYS A 46 6.70 0.72 13.41
N ALA A 47 7.76 1.51 13.64
CA ALA A 47 7.82 2.56 14.66
C ALA A 47 6.55 3.44 14.73
N ARG A 48 6.09 3.96 13.58
CA ARG A 48 4.85 4.76 13.53
C ARG A 48 3.61 4.01 14.00
N CYS A 49 3.47 2.73 13.66
CA CYS A 49 2.32 1.95 14.10
C CYS A 49 2.40 1.68 15.60
N ILE A 50 3.59 1.46 16.15
CA ILE A 50 3.82 1.31 17.59
C ILE A 50 3.43 2.62 18.32
N GLU A 51 3.96 3.75 17.89
CA GLU A 51 3.68 5.06 18.49
C GLU A 51 2.20 5.44 18.43
N ARG A 52 1.52 5.06 17.35
CA ARG A 52 0.09 5.35 17.14
C ARG A 52 -0.84 4.28 17.69
N GLY A 53 -0.33 3.15 18.19
CA GLY A 53 -1.13 1.99 18.59
C GLY A 53 -1.96 1.40 17.44
N LEU A 54 -1.48 1.47 16.20
CA LEU A 54 -2.20 0.98 15.01
C LEU A 54 -1.82 -0.46 14.65
N ALA A 55 -2.76 -1.18 14.05
CA ALA A 55 -2.51 -2.50 13.49
C ALA A 55 -1.48 -2.42 12.35
N CYS A 56 -0.34 -3.09 12.51
CA CYS A 56 0.73 -3.13 11.52
C CYS A 56 0.73 -4.48 10.79
N GLN A 57 0.08 -4.54 9.62
CA GLN A 57 0.06 -5.76 8.81
C GLN A 57 0.87 -5.60 7.53
N TYR A 58 1.84 -6.48 7.30
CA TYR A 58 2.47 -6.62 5.99
C TYR A 58 1.66 -7.61 5.17
N MET A 59 0.89 -7.11 4.20
CA MET A 59 0.08 -7.97 3.32
C MET A 59 0.77 -8.16 1.96
N VAL A 60 0.56 -9.33 1.37
CA VAL A 60 0.91 -9.58 -0.03
C VAL A 60 0.10 -8.67 -0.94
N SER A 61 0.76 -8.02 -1.91
CA SER A 61 0.05 -7.26 -2.95
C SER A 61 -0.63 -8.26 -3.89
N LYS A 62 -1.89 -8.62 -3.61
CA LYS A 62 -2.77 -9.21 -4.62
C LYS A 62 -3.12 -8.08 -5.57
N ARG A 63 -2.32 -7.90 -6.64
CA ARG A 63 -2.85 -7.23 -7.83
C ARG A 63 -4.09 -8.04 -8.22
N MET A 64 -5.27 -7.45 -8.04
CA MET A 64 -6.49 -7.87 -8.73
C MET A 64 -6.11 -7.79 -10.21
N GLY A 65 -5.67 -8.91 -10.78
CA GLY A 65 -5.35 -8.97 -12.19
C GLY A 65 -6.64 -8.59 -12.90
N ARG A 66 -6.60 -7.54 -13.72
CA ARG A 66 -7.66 -7.30 -14.70
C ARG A 66 -7.93 -8.64 -15.37
N ASN A 67 -9.14 -9.16 -15.21
CA ASN A 67 -9.57 -10.38 -15.87
C ASN A 67 -9.42 -10.15 -17.39
N PRO A 68 -8.48 -10.81 -18.10
CA PRO A 68 -8.33 -10.59 -19.54
C PRO A 68 -9.37 -11.38 -20.35
N ARG A 69 -10.52 -11.72 -19.76
CA ARG A 69 -11.55 -12.57 -20.38
C ARG A 69 -12.95 -12.06 -20.07
N ALA A 70 -13.29 -10.89 -20.60
CA ALA A 70 -14.64 -10.71 -21.09
C ALA A 70 -14.50 -10.66 -22.62
N PRO A 71 -14.75 -11.75 -23.36
CA PRO A 71 -15.13 -11.58 -24.75
C PRO A 71 -16.44 -10.77 -24.73
N SER A 72 -16.43 -9.63 -25.38
CA SER A 72 -17.64 -8.89 -25.74
C SER A 72 -18.60 -9.85 -26.46
N PRO A 73 -19.86 -10.01 -26.00
CA PRO A 73 -20.85 -10.71 -26.82
C PRO A 73 -21.06 -9.89 -28.11
N LEU A 74 -21.22 -10.62 -29.22
CA LEU A 74 -21.32 -10.13 -30.60
C LEU A 74 -22.43 -9.10 -30.78
#